data_AF-A0A060BWU7-F1
#
_entry.id   AF-A0A060BWU7-F1
#
_cell.length_a   1.000
_cell.length_b   1.000
_cell.length_c   1.000
_cell.angle_alpha   90.00
_cell.angle_beta   90.00
_cell.angle_gamma   90.00
#
_symmetry.space_group_name_H-M   'P 1'
#
loop_
_entity.id
_entity.type
_entity.pdbx_description
1 polymer ?
#
loop_
_entity_poly.entity_id
_entity_poly.type
_entity_poly.pdbx_seq_one_letter_code
_entity_poly.pdbx_strand_id
1 'polypeptide(L)'
;PVSQRVYQTLGVMNIGFIGQDGEPEDYRRSLDLEKASAVWNINLTGSDIQGRFFANAPGNVIAMKFKACGGKKLSFRVSMSRSVFFDSVWSENGNTIAFDGVTNADGIGFCAMASGEAHGGTIETIGEYLLIDGADEAEIYFTAATSFRFQDYREECRKILESAVKKAMTSYMKNI
;
A
#
# COMPACT_ATOMS: atom_id res chain seq x y z
N PRO A 1 30.43 -0.22 -18.72
CA PRO A 1 30.63 1.25 -18.80
C PRO A 1 30.72 1.86 -17.40
N VAL A 2 31.64 2.80 -17.19
CA VAL A 2 32.02 3.34 -15.85
C VAL A 2 31.00 4.34 -15.28
N SER A 3 29.84 4.52 -15.92
CA SER A 3 28.80 5.48 -15.55
C SER A 3 27.36 4.91 -15.61
N GLN A 4 27.20 3.59 -15.48
CA GLN A 4 25.87 2.99 -15.45
C GLN A 4 25.12 3.40 -14.18
N ARG A 5 23.93 3.98 -14.34
CA ARG A 5 23.02 4.24 -13.23
C ARG A 5 22.63 2.90 -12.60
N VAL A 6 22.64 2.85 -11.27
CA VAL A 6 22.23 1.66 -10.51
C VAL A 6 20.73 1.67 -10.28
N TYR A 7 20.13 0.49 -10.25
CA TYR A 7 18.76 0.34 -9.77
C TYR A 7 18.69 0.72 -8.28
N GLN A 8 17.66 1.47 -7.89
CA GLN A 8 17.44 1.89 -6.50
C GLN A 8 16.08 1.43 -6.01
N THR A 9 16.01 1.06 -4.74
CA THR A 9 14.75 0.79 -4.03
C THR A 9 13.93 2.08 -3.92
N LEU A 10 12.64 1.99 -4.19
CA LEU A 10 11.72 3.13 -4.04
C LEU A 10 11.54 3.52 -2.57
N GLY A 11 11.34 2.52 -1.71
CA GLY A 11 11.12 2.66 -0.28
C GLY A 11 10.57 1.37 0.32
N VAL A 12 10.07 1.49 1.54
CA VAL A 12 9.39 0.43 2.29
C VAL A 12 8.02 0.94 2.70
N MET A 13 6.98 0.15 2.47
CA MET A 13 5.67 0.35 3.08
C MET A 13 5.57 -0.52 4.33
N ASN A 14 5.26 0.09 5.46
CA ASN A 14 5.09 -0.57 6.75
C ASN A 14 3.61 -0.64 7.09
N ILE A 15 3.16 -1.81 7.52
CA ILE A 15 1.80 -2.04 8.04
C ILE A 15 1.94 -2.51 9.48
N GLY A 16 1.50 -1.71 10.43
CA GLY A 16 1.57 -2.02 11.86
C GLY A 16 0.17 -2.23 12.43
N PHE A 17 -0.17 -3.48 12.76
CA PHE A 17 -1.42 -3.81 13.45
C PHE A 17 -1.41 -3.26 14.88
N ILE A 18 -2.54 -2.70 15.31
CA ILE A 18 -2.71 -2.01 16.59
C ILE A 18 -3.63 -2.85 17.48
N GLY A 19 -3.33 -2.91 18.78
CA GLY A 19 -4.16 -3.62 19.76
C GLY A 19 -4.18 -5.14 19.56
N GLN A 20 -3.18 -5.68 18.88
CA GLN A 20 -2.98 -7.11 18.70
C GLN A 20 -1.85 -7.55 19.62
N ASP A 21 -2.22 -7.96 20.83
CA ASP A 21 -1.29 -8.50 21.82
C ASP A 21 -1.14 -10.03 21.62
N GLY A 22 -0.10 -10.62 22.21
CA GLY A 22 0.11 -12.07 22.25
C GLY A 22 0.96 -12.65 21.13
N GLU A 23 1.29 -13.94 21.28
CA GLU A 23 2.12 -14.67 20.32
C GLU A 23 1.33 -15.01 19.04
N PRO A 24 1.91 -14.83 17.85
CA PRO A 24 1.25 -15.20 16.61
C PRO A 24 1.15 -16.72 16.46
N GLU A 25 -0.06 -17.21 16.18
CA GLU A 25 -0.36 -18.63 15.97
C GLU A 25 -0.82 -18.89 14.52
N ASP A 26 -0.71 -20.15 14.09
CA ASP A 26 -1.20 -20.66 12.80
C ASP A 26 -0.81 -19.82 11.56
N TYR A 27 0.33 -19.14 11.62
CA TYR A 27 0.81 -18.32 10.53
C TYR A 27 1.02 -19.15 9.27
N ARG A 28 0.40 -18.74 8.17
CA ARG A 28 0.68 -19.29 6.84
C ARG A 28 0.79 -18.16 5.84
N ARG A 29 1.71 -18.34 4.88
CA ARG A 29 1.81 -17.51 3.68
C ARG A 29 2.03 -18.37 2.46
N SER A 30 1.45 -17.96 1.34
CA SER A 30 1.62 -18.60 0.05
C SER A 30 1.66 -17.57 -1.07
N LEU A 31 2.27 -17.97 -2.19
CA LEU A 31 2.20 -17.26 -3.45
C LEU A 31 1.43 -18.16 -4.44
N ASP A 32 0.25 -17.71 -4.83
CA ASP A 32 -0.58 -18.37 -5.85
C ASP A 32 -0.07 -17.91 -7.22
N LEU A 33 0.64 -18.81 -7.92
CA LEU A 33 1.23 -18.55 -9.24
C LEU A 33 0.18 -18.49 -10.35
N GLU A 34 -0.97 -19.15 -10.19
CA GLU A 34 -2.06 -19.13 -11.17
C GLU A 34 -2.81 -17.79 -11.12
N LYS A 35 -2.96 -17.23 -9.91
CA LYS A 35 -3.67 -15.95 -9.69
C LYS A 35 -2.74 -14.75 -9.52
N ALA A 36 -1.43 -14.95 -9.65
CA ALA A 36 -0.37 -13.98 -9.37
C ALA A 36 -0.62 -13.14 -8.10
N SER A 37 -1.02 -13.81 -7.02
CA SER A 37 -1.38 -13.15 -5.75
C SER A 37 -0.74 -13.84 -4.58
N ALA A 38 -0.25 -13.06 -3.63
CA ALA A 38 0.22 -13.58 -2.36
C ALA A 38 -0.90 -13.50 -1.34
N VAL A 39 -1.00 -14.52 -0.50
CA VAL A 39 -2.01 -14.66 0.54
C VAL A 39 -1.32 -15.05 1.83
N TRP A 40 -1.79 -14.50 2.93
CA TRP A 40 -1.35 -14.90 4.25
C TRP A 40 -2.51 -14.87 5.24
N ASN A 41 -2.39 -15.67 6.29
CA ASN A 41 -3.30 -15.65 7.44
C ASN A 41 -2.49 -15.79 8.72
N ILE A 42 -3.00 -15.22 9.80
CA ILE A 42 -2.37 -15.27 11.12
C ILE A 42 -3.44 -15.17 12.19
N ASN A 43 -3.28 -15.94 13.26
CA ASN A 43 -4.07 -15.79 14.47
C ASN A 43 -3.27 -14.93 15.45
N LEU A 44 -3.73 -13.70 15.67
CA LEU A 44 -3.26 -12.86 16.77
C LEU A 44 -4.26 -12.98 17.93
N THR A 45 -3.80 -12.85 19.18
CA THR A 45 -4.69 -12.97 20.34
C THR A 45 -5.70 -11.83 20.31
N GLY A 46 -6.87 -12.10 19.73
CA GLY A 46 -7.89 -11.07 19.50
C GLY A 46 -8.25 -10.79 18.04
N SER A 47 -7.62 -11.40 17.02
CA SER A 47 -8.02 -11.33 15.58
C SER A 47 -7.40 -12.44 14.73
N ASP A 48 -8.25 -13.23 14.04
CA ASP A 48 -7.81 -13.98 12.85
C ASP A 48 -7.80 -13.00 11.68
N ILE A 49 -6.63 -12.79 11.08
CA ILE A 49 -6.42 -11.79 10.03
C ILE A 49 -5.99 -12.50 8.77
N GLN A 50 -6.67 -12.20 7.67
CA GLN A 50 -6.29 -12.64 6.34
C GLN A 50 -5.82 -11.43 5.53
N GLY A 51 -4.66 -11.58 4.89
CA GLY A 51 -4.12 -10.61 3.96
C GLY A 51 -3.96 -11.17 2.56
N ARG A 52 -4.20 -10.34 1.55
CA ARG A 52 -3.94 -10.63 0.15
C ARG A 52 -3.29 -9.44 -0.53
N PHE A 53 -2.32 -9.67 -1.41
CA PHE A 53 -1.75 -8.63 -2.24
C PHE A 53 -1.41 -9.11 -3.64
N PHE A 54 -1.55 -8.23 -4.63
CA PHE A 54 -1.17 -8.46 -6.02
C PHE A 54 -0.81 -7.15 -6.72
N ALA A 55 -0.06 -7.24 -7.82
CA ALA A 55 0.20 -6.12 -8.72
C ALA A 55 -0.70 -6.25 -9.95
N ASN A 56 -1.53 -5.25 -10.22
CA ASN A 56 -2.39 -5.22 -11.40
C ASN A 56 -1.80 -4.29 -12.45
N ALA A 57 -1.31 -4.86 -13.55
CA ALA A 57 -0.71 -4.09 -14.63
C ALA A 57 -1.71 -3.16 -15.36
N PRO A 58 -2.94 -3.59 -15.72
CA PRO A 58 -3.91 -2.71 -16.38
C PRO A 58 -4.33 -1.48 -15.54
N GLY A 59 -4.40 -1.66 -14.22
CA GLY A 59 -4.74 -0.62 -13.25
C GLY A 59 -3.54 0.18 -12.75
N ASN A 60 -2.32 -0.24 -13.08
CA ASN A 60 -1.06 0.34 -12.61
C ASN A 60 -1.00 0.54 -11.08
N VAL A 61 -1.50 -0.45 -10.32
CA VAL A 61 -1.57 -0.42 -8.85
C VAL A 61 -1.11 -1.75 -8.25
N ILE A 62 -0.47 -1.67 -7.10
CA ILE A 62 -0.38 -2.79 -6.16
C ILE A 62 -1.57 -2.66 -5.22
N ALA A 63 -2.44 -3.67 -5.21
CA ALA A 63 -3.61 -3.72 -4.34
C ALA A 63 -3.37 -4.70 -3.19
N MET A 64 -3.80 -4.30 -2.00
CA MET A 64 -3.68 -5.05 -0.76
C MET A 64 -5.03 -5.06 -0.07
N LYS A 65 -5.42 -6.20 0.49
CA LYS A 65 -6.63 -6.34 1.29
C LYS A 65 -6.33 -7.06 2.59
N PHE A 66 -6.90 -6.53 3.66
CA PHE A 66 -6.84 -7.08 5.00
C PHE A 66 -8.26 -7.31 5.47
N LYS A 67 -8.51 -8.48 6.05
CA LYS A 67 -9.83 -8.88 6.52
C LYS A 67 -9.74 -9.48 7.92
N ALA A 68 -10.55 -8.96 8.83
CA ALA A 68 -10.77 -9.57 10.12
C ALA A 68 -11.76 -10.74 9.97
N CYS A 69 -11.48 -11.83 10.67
CA CYS A 69 -12.26 -13.05 10.66
C CYS A 69 -12.85 -13.34 12.06
N GLY A 70 -13.93 -14.11 12.10
CA GLY A 70 -14.55 -14.53 13.37
C GLY A 70 -15.29 -13.42 14.13
N GLY A 71 -15.82 -12.41 13.43
CA GLY A 71 -16.61 -11.31 14.04
C GLY A 71 -15.78 -10.27 14.79
N LYS A 72 -14.46 -10.28 14.60
CA LYS A 72 -13.51 -9.34 15.21
C LYS A 72 -13.27 -8.15 14.27
N LYS A 73 -12.62 -7.11 14.79
CA LYS A 73 -12.29 -5.88 14.04
C LYS A 73 -10.78 -5.71 13.93
N LEU A 74 -10.32 -5.10 12.85
CA LEU A 74 -8.92 -4.80 12.60
C LEU A 74 -8.65 -3.30 12.70
N SER A 75 -7.58 -2.95 13.41
CA SER A 75 -7.00 -1.61 13.41
C SER A 75 -5.53 -1.73 13.04
N PHE A 76 -5.06 -0.89 12.11
CA PHE A 76 -3.66 -0.84 11.72
C PHE A 76 -3.31 0.54 11.16
N ARG A 77 -2.02 0.84 11.14
CA ARG A 77 -1.47 2.02 10.46
C ARG A 77 -0.59 1.63 9.30
N VAL A 78 -0.64 2.41 8.23
CA VAL A 78 0.29 2.33 7.10
C VAL A 78 1.21 3.54 7.12
N SER A 79 2.49 3.33 6.88
CA SER A 79 3.44 4.39 6.59
C SER A 79 4.39 3.99 5.47
N MET A 80 5.01 4.97 4.83
CA MET A 80 6.03 4.74 3.82
C MET A 80 7.33 5.42 4.23
N SER A 81 8.46 4.75 4.01
CA SER A 81 9.77 5.29 4.36
C SER A 81 10.83 4.96 3.31
N ARG A 82 11.84 5.82 3.21
CA ARG A 82 13.03 5.63 2.39
C ARG A 82 14.23 6.16 3.17
N SER A 83 15.37 5.50 3.06
CA SER A 83 16.57 5.83 3.86
C SER A 83 17.24 7.15 3.43
N VAL A 84 17.23 7.46 2.14
CA VAL A 84 17.89 8.63 1.53
C VAL A 84 17.11 9.12 0.32
N PHE A 85 17.34 10.37 -0.06
CA PHE A 85 16.82 10.97 -1.29
C PHE A 85 15.28 11.03 -1.36
N PHE A 86 14.64 11.43 -0.27
CA PHE A 86 13.23 11.86 -0.26
C PHE A 86 13.20 13.35 0.09
N ASP A 87 12.38 14.12 -0.64
CA ASP A 87 12.33 15.57 -0.53
C ASP A 87 11.08 16.04 0.21
N SER A 88 9.97 15.29 0.11
CA SER A 88 8.71 15.65 0.73
C SER A 88 7.89 14.42 1.10
N VAL A 89 7.09 14.58 2.16
CA VAL A 89 6.06 13.63 2.59
C VAL A 89 4.81 14.44 2.90
N TRP A 90 3.65 13.95 2.49
CA TRP A 90 2.38 14.61 2.74
C TRP A 90 1.22 13.61 2.80
N SER A 91 0.08 14.10 3.25
CA SER A 91 -1.20 13.43 3.13
C SER A 91 -2.20 14.31 2.39
N GLU A 92 -3.17 13.69 1.71
CA GLU A 92 -4.25 14.38 1.01
C GLU A 92 -5.56 13.61 1.10
N ASN A 93 -6.69 14.32 0.93
CA ASN A 93 -8.04 13.76 0.88
C ASN A 93 -8.50 12.94 2.10
N GLY A 94 -7.76 12.97 3.21
CA GLY A 94 -8.08 12.24 4.44
C GLY A 94 -7.85 10.73 4.36
N ASN A 95 -7.45 10.17 3.22
CA ASN A 95 -7.24 8.74 3.04
C ASN A 95 -6.01 8.39 2.19
N THR A 96 -5.18 9.38 1.85
CA THR A 96 -4.01 9.21 0.99
C THR A 96 -2.76 9.72 1.69
N ILE A 97 -1.69 8.92 1.67
CA ILE A 97 -0.34 9.31 2.09
C ILE A 97 0.62 9.21 0.90
N ALA A 98 1.62 10.08 0.86
CA ALA A 98 2.50 10.21 -0.28
C ALA A 98 3.90 10.69 0.12
N PHE A 99 4.90 10.28 -0.66
CA PHE A 99 6.23 10.86 -0.60
C PHE A 99 6.86 10.92 -1.98
N ASP A 100 7.85 11.77 -2.13
CA ASP A 100 8.52 11.97 -3.40
C ASP A 100 9.98 12.44 -3.19
N GLY A 101 10.72 12.48 -4.30
CA GLY A 101 12.09 12.99 -4.29
C GLY A 101 12.84 12.70 -5.59
N VAL A 102 14.14 12.90 -5.57
CA VAL A 102 15.02 12.67 -6.74
C VAL A 102 16.15 11.71 -6.37
N THR A 103 16.36 10.65 -7.16
CA THR A 103 17.31 9.55 -6.85
C THR A 103 18.78 9.97 -6.59
N ASN A 104 19.16 11.17 -7.03
CA ASN A 104 20.41 11.90 -6.79
C ASN A 104 20.30 13.29 -7.47
N ALA A 105 21.35 14.13 -7.39
CA ALA A 105 21.31 15.52 -7.89
C ALA A 105 20.83 15.66 -9.35
N ASP A 106 21.25 14.78 -10.26
CA ASP A 106 20.83 14.74 -11.68
C ASP A 106 19.91 13.54 -11.99
N GLY A 107 19.15 13.14 -10.98
CA GLY A 107 18.44 11.88 -10.92
C GLY A 107 17.08 11.87 -11.57
N ILE A 108 16.40 10.74 -11.39
CA ILE A 108 15.01 10.58 -11.78
C ILE A 108 14.15 11.04 -10.60
N GLY A 109 13.25 11.98 -10.85
CA GLY A 109 12.20 12.34 -9.91
C GLY A 109 11.22 11.18 -9.78
N PHE A 110 10.75 10.90 -8.58
CA PHE A 110 9.78 9.85 -8.33
C PHE A 110 8.73 10.34 -7.34
N CYS A 111 7.52 9.78 -7.44
CA CYS A 111 6.47 9.92 -6.44
C CYS A 111 5.89 8.54 -6.15
N ALA A 112 5.59 8.29 -4.88
CA ALA A 112 4.91 7.10 -4.42
C ALA A 112 3.72 7.53 -3.55
N MET A 113 2.56 6.93 -3.80
CA MET A 113 1.32 7.27 -3.11
C MET A 113 0.60 5.99 -2.69
N ALA A 114 -0.06 6.04 -1.53
CA ALA A 114 -0.95 4.98 -1.07
C ALA A 114 -2.28 5.59 -0.61
N SER A 115 -3.38 5.03 -1.08
CA SER A 115 -4.74 5.41 -0.68
C SER A 115 -5.52 4.17 -0.26
N GLY A 116 -6.56 4.31 0.54
CA GLY A 116 -7.36 3.16 0.96
C GLY A 116 -8.83 3.43 1.20
N GLU A 117 -9.54 2.33 1.46
CA GLU A 117 -10.91 2.30 1.94
C GLU A 117 -11.02 1.32 3.11
N ALA A 118 -11.89 1.64 4.07
CA ALA A 118 -12.23 0.78 5.20
C ALA A 118 -13.73 0.48 5.18
N HIS A 119 -14.09 -0.78 5.40
CA HIS A 119 -15.47 -1.23 5.50
C HIS A 119 -15.79 -1.64 6.93
N GLY A 120 -16.89 -1.11 7.47
CA GLY A 120 -17.33 -1.41 8.84
C GLY A 120 -16.46 -0.78 9.93
N GLY A 121 -15.64 0.21 9.58
CA GLY A 121 -14.76 1.00 10.45
C GLY A 121 -14.43 2.34 9.80
N THR A 122 -13.32 2.97 10.18
CA THR A 122 -12.89 4.27 9.65
C THR A 122 -11.51 4.21 8.99
N ILE A 123 -11.26 5.19 8.14
CA ILE A 123 -9.95 5.49 7.59
C ILE A 123 -9.68 6.98 7.71
N GLU A 124 -8.50 7.35 8.18
CA GLU A 124 -8.07 8.75 8.26
C GLU A 124 -6.55 8.90 8.11
N THR A 125 -6.10 10.10 7.73
CA THR A 125 -4.67 10.44 7.69
C THR A 125 -4.27 11.21 8.95
N ILE A 126 -3.25 10.74 9.65
CA ILE A 126 -2.65 11.43 10.81
C ILE A 126 -1.17 11.66 10.51
N GLY A 127 -0.82 12.89 10.13
CA GLY A 127 0.52 13.23 9.66
C GLY A 127 0.87 12.44 8.40
N GLU A 128 1.86 11.55 8.51
CA GLU A 128 2.37 10.68 7.44
C GLU A 128 1.82 9.24 7.51
N TYR A 129 0.85 9.01 8.40
CA TYR A 129 0.22 7.71 8.59
C TYR A 129 -1.19 7.68 7.99
N LEU A 130 -1.53 6.55 7.38
CA LEU A 130 -2.91 6.18 7.06
C LEU A 130 -3.39 5.23 8.15
N LEU A 131 -4.34 5.68 8.97
CA LEU A 131 -4.89 4.93 10.09
C LEU A 131 -6.21 4.29 9.67
N ILE A 132 -6.31 2.99 9.88
CA ILE A 132 -7.53 2.20 9.75
C ILE A 132 -7.92 1.79 11.17
N ASP A 133 -9.15 2.10 11.58
CA ASP A 133 -9.63 1.77 12.91
C ASP A 133 -10.96 1.01 12.89
N GLY A 134 -11.01 -0.11 13.60
CA GLY A 134 -12.23 -0.86 13.84
C GLY A 134 -12.90 -1.47 12.61
N ALA A 135 -12.15 -1.79 11.55
CA ALA A 135 -12.72 -2.25 10.28
C ALA A 135 -12.98 -3.77 10.24
N ASP A 136 -13.94 -4.19 9.43
CA ASP A 136 -14.12 -5.62 9.06
C ASP A 136 -13.16 -6.00 7.94
N GLU A 137 -13.01 -5.09 6.97
CA GLU A 137 -12.14 -5.24 5.82
C GLU A 137 -11.55 -3.87 5.47
N ALA A 138 -10.30 -3.87 4.99
CA ALA A 138 -9.66 -2.67 4.46
C ALA A 138 -8.90 -3.00 3.18
N GLU A 139 -8.96 -2.09 2.22
CA GLU A 139 -8.27 -2.19 0.93
C GLU A 139 -7.30 -1.01 0.82
N ILE A 140 -6.04 -1.31 0.51
CA ILE A 140 -4.97 -0.32 0.32
C ILE A 140 -4.44 -0.45 -1.10
N TYR A 141 -4.37 0.66 -1.81
CA TYR A 141 -3.88 0.78 -3.17
C TYR A 141 -2.61 1.60 -3.16
N PHE A 142 -1.56 1.07 -3.78
CA PHE A 142 -0.27 1.71 -3.90
C PHE A 142 0.09 1.89 -5.36
N THR A 143 0.64 3.05 -5.70
CA THR A 143 1.23 3.30 -7.02
C THR A 143 2.45 4.19 -6.91
N ALA A 144 3.27 4.17 -7.97
CA ALA A 144 4.42 5.02 -8.09
C ALA A 144 4.67 5.39 -9.55
N ALA A 145 5.17 6.59 -9.76
CA ALA A 145 5.51 7.13 -11.07
C ALA A 145 6.83 7.90 -10.99
N THR A 146 7.47 8.08 -12.15
CA THR A 146 8.76 8.75 -12.25
C THR A 146 8.83 9.72 -13.42
N SER A 147 9.73 10.70 -13.30
CA SER A 147 10.02 11.67 -14.34
C SER A 147 10.59 11.05 -15.63
N PHE A 148 11.01 9.77 -15.57
CA PHE A 148 11.42 9.02 -16.75
C PHE A 148 10.25 8.71 -17.70
N ARG A 149 9.03 8.51 -17.16
CA ARG A 149 7.83 8.19 -17.96
C ARG A 149 6.84 9.34 -18.05
N PHE A 150 6.75 10.17 -17.00
CA PHE A 150 5.71 11.17 -16.87
C PHE A 150 6.31 12.52 -16.51
N GLN A 151 5.94 13.57 -17.26
CA GLN A 151 6.37 14.93 -16.94
C GLN A 151 5.84 15.37 -15.57
N ASP A 152 4.56 15.06 -15.28
CA ASP A 152 3.95 15.25 -13.97
C ASP A 152 3.65 13.91 -13.32
N TYR A 153 4.68 13.32 -12.72
CA TYR A 153 4.61 12.02 -12.07
C TYR A 153 3.81 12.05 -10.75
N ARG A 154 3.61 13.22 -10.13
CA ARG A 154 2.74 13.34 -8.95
C ARG A 154 1.27 13.24 -9.35
N GLU A 155 0.88 14.00 -10.38
CA GLU A 155 -0.49 13.97 -10.91
C GLU A 155 -0.87 12.61 -11.51
N GLU A 156 0.09 11.91 -12.12
CA GLU A 156 -0.12 10.54 -12.60
C GLU A 156 -0.50 9.59 -11.45
N CYS A 157 0.25 9.60 -10.35
CA CYS A 157 -0.08 8.79 -9.18
C CYS A 157 -1.47 9.11 -8.62
N ARG A 158 -1.82 10.40 -8.55
CA ARG A 158 -3.14 10.85 -8.08
C ARG A 158 -4.26 10.29 -8.93
N LYS A 159 -4.20 10.44 -10.26
CA LYS A 159 -5.20 9.91 -11.20
C LYS A 159 -5.38 8.40 -11.09
N ILE A 160 -4.28 7.67 -10.96
CA ILE A 160 -4.32 6.22 -10.79
C ILE A 160 -5.08 5.85 -9.51
N LEU A 161 -4.74 6.47 -8.38
CA LEU A 161 -5.38 6.15 -7.10
C LEU A 161 -6.84 6.59 -7.03
N GLU A 162 -7.18 7.76 -7.57
CA GLU A 162 -8.58 8.21 -7.67
C GLU A 162 -9.45 7.25 -8.48
N SER A 163 -8.88 6.60 -9.50
CA SER A 163 -9.56 5.55 -10.27
C SER A 163 -9.61 4.23 -9.50
N ALA A 164 -8.56 3.92 -8.73
CA ALA A 164 -8.42 2.69 -7.97
C ALA A 164 -9.44 2.56 -6.83
N VAL A 165 -9.55 3.58 -5.99
CA VAL A 165 -10.46 3.55 -4.83
C VAL A 165 -11.93 3.46 -5.24
N LYS A 166 -12.31 3.96 -6.42
CA LYS A 166 -13.69 3.88 -6.93
C LYS A 166 -14.16 2.47 -7.27
N LYS A 167 -13.28 1.47 -7.24
CA LYS A 167 -13.59 0.09 -7.60
C LYS A 167 -13.14 -0.84 -6.48
N ALA A 168 -13.97 -1.81 -6.13
CA ALA A 168 -13.56 -2.87 -5.21
C ALA A 168 -12.33 -3.63 -5.77
N MET A 169 -11.44 -4.07 -4.89
CA MET A 169 -10.22 -4.81 -5.26
C MET A 169 -10.51 -6.04 -6.13
N THR A 170 -11.68 -6.67 -5.93
CA THR A 170 -12.13 -7.83 -6.72
C THR A 170 -12.26 -7.54 -8.22
N SER A 171 -12.50 -6.28 -8.61
CA SER A 171 -12.54 -5.87 -10.01
C SER A 171 -11.17 -5.97 -10.70
N TYR A 172 -10.09 -5.74 -9.94
CA TYR A 172 -8.72 -5.85 -10.43
C TYR A 172 -8.27 -7.31 -10.58
N MET A 173 -8.82 -8.23 -9.79
CA MET A 173 -8.48 -9.66 -9.87
C MET A 173 -8.95 -10.35 -11.16
N LYS A 174 -9.97 -9.82 -11.85
CA LYS A 174 -10.48 -10.40 -13.10
C LYS A 174 -9.55 -10.20 -14.30
N ASN A 175 -8.60 -9.28 -14.17
CA ASN A 175 -7.72 -8.83 -15.25
C ASN A 175 -6.24 -8.88 -14.82
N ILE A 176 -5.87 -9.86 -14.00
CA ILE A 176 -4.46 -10.18 -13.67
C ILE A 176 -3.91 -11.14 -14.72
#